data_AF-A0A8J3LIF1-F1
#
_entry.id   AF-A0A8J3LIF1-F1
#
_cell.length_a   1.000
_cell.length_b   1.000
_cell.length_c   1.000
_cell.angle_alpha   90.00
_cell.angle_beta   90.00
_cell.angle_gamma   90.00
#
_symmetry.space_group_name_H-M   'P 1'
#
loop_
_entity.id
_entity.type
_entity.pdbx_description
1 polymer ?
#
loop_
_entity_poly.entity_id
_entity_poly.type
_entity_poly.pdbx_seq_one_letter_code
_entity_poly.pdbx_strand_id
1 'polypeptide(L)'
;MFWVPRDLATLPGFTTNVEWGRWESSGRVVLGAPADAPGMRYLAHYARLHGAPVADTLDGVLAAGLALLRGGSTRSGTHRELPLPLWQDQTVRTWLSAQESAGNRLRSARVVWTWPGGDQRPFWWAAHVGVEIAAEGRVKDNEVVLGRPDVSAVLAYLPGDTLAQTRIVLVREFRSSAVTTDGYVHELPGGSQPGTADPRQTALAELAEETGLHVDPARLHSHGVRQPAATVSAHRIHLFSVQLTEAELAALETGPQSHGVTADGESTTLEFTTYAALLTDPDVDWTTIGLITAALTAR
;
A
#
# COMPACT_ATOMS: atom_id res chain seq x y z
N MET A 1 -17.24 -14.51 -13.68
CA MET A 1 -16.84 -15.93 -13.54
C MET A 1 -16.61 -16.49 -14.92
N PHE A 2 -15.56 -17.29 -15.10
CA PHE A 2 -15.24 -17.96 -16.36
C PHE A 2 -15.26 -19.46 -16.12
N TRP A 3 -16.25 -20.15 -16.68
CA TRP A 3 -16.29 -21.61 -16.72
C TRP A 3 -15.92 -22.08 -18.12
N VAL A 4 -14.83 -22.82 -18.25
CA VAL A 4 -14.26 -23.23 -19.54
C VAL A 4 -14.29 -24.76 -19.64
N PRO A 5 -15.47 -25.36 -19.94
CA PRO A 5 -15.60 -26.80 -20.17
C PRO A 5 -15.07 -27.16 -21.55
N ARG A 6 -13.76 -26.96 -21.75
CA ARG A 6 -13.12 -27.03 -23.05
C ARG A 6 -13.21 -28.44 -23.61
N ASP A 7 -13.69 -28.53 -24.83
CA ASP A 7 -13.60 -29.71 -25.68
C ASP A 7 -13.08 -29.24 -27.04
N LEU A 8 -11.91 -29.71 -27.47
CA LEU A 8 -11.30 -29.24 -28.72
C LEU A 8 -12.11 -29.57 -29.97
N ALA A 9 -12.99 -30.57 -29.91
CA ALA A 9 -13.85 -30.95 -31.03
C ALA A 9 -15.13 -30.11 -31.08
N THR A 10 -15.76 -29.86 -29.92
CA THR A 10 -17.12 -29.30 -29.87
C THR A 10 -17.21 -27.90 -29.25
N LEU A 11 -16.31 -27.57 -28.32
CA LEU A 11 -16.30 -26.30 -27.59
C LEU A 11 -14.87 -25.86 -27.22
N PRO A 12 -14.05 -25.46 -28.20
CA PRO A 12 -12.62 -25.18 -27.96
C PRO A 12 -12.40 -23.94 -27.09
N GLY A 13 -13.34 -23.00 -27.04
CA GLY A 13 -13.30 -21.87 -26.10
C GLY A 13 -12.03 -21.01 -26.18
N PHE A 14 -11.50 -20.76 -27.39
CA PHE A 14 -10.27 -19.98 -27.58
C PHE A 14 -10.48 -18.48 -27.38
N THR A 15 -11.66 -17.95 -27.71
CA THR A 15 -12.01 -16.54 -27.44
C THR A 15 -12.03 -16.26 -25.94
N THR A 16 -12.46 -17.22 -25.13
CA THR A 16 -12.44 -17.14 -23.67
C THR A 16 -11.03 -16.92 -23.11
N ASN A 17 -9.97 -17.37 -23.78
CA ASN A 17 -8.59 -17.08 -23.35
C ASN A 17 -8.31 -15.58 -23.39
N VAL A 18 -8.72 -14.92 -24.47
CA VAL A 18 -8.52 -13.48 -24.67
C VAL A 18 -9.41 -12.70 -23.71
N GLU A 19 -10.66 -13.10 -23.56
CA GLU A 19 -11.59 -12.44 -22.64
C GLU A 19 -11.13 -12.57 -21.19
N TRP A 20 -10.75 -13.77 -20.76
CA TRP A 20 -10.23 -14.02 -19.43
C TRP A 20 -8.92 -13.25 -19.18
N GLY A 21 -7.98 -13.27 -20.13
CA GLY A 21 -6.72 -12.54 -20.02
C GLY A 21 -6.87 -11.02 -19.88
N ARG A 22 -7.98 -10.44 -20.37
CA ARG A 22 -8.29 -9.01 -20.12
C ARG A 22 -8.65 -8.70 -18.67
N TRP A 23 -9.01 -9.70 -17.88
CA TRP A 23 -9.55 -9.53 -16.53
C TRP A 23 -8.79 -10.31 -15.45
N GLU A 24 -7.81 -11.14 -15.79
CA GLU A 24 -7.09 -12.03 -14.87
C GLU A 24 -6.45 -11.28 -13.68
N SER A 25 -5.96 -10.07 -13.91
CA SER A 25 -5.31 -9.20 -12.91
C SER A 25 -6.26 -8.19 -12.25
N SER A 26 -7.56 -8.24 -12.55
CA SER A 26 -8.54 -7.22 -12.11
C SER A 26 -9.11 -7.45 -10.70
N GLY A 27 -8.86 -8.62 -10.12
CA GLY A 27 -9.45 -9.05 -8.84
C GLY A 27 -10.96 -9.35 -8.89
N ARG A 28 -11.58 -9.43 -10.09
CA ARG A 28 -13.04 -9.66 -10.26
C ARG A 28 -13.41 -11.08 -10.65
N VAL A 29 -12.42 -11.87 -11.06
CA VAL A 29 -12.67 -13.10 -11.81
C VAL A 29 -12.35 -14.33 -11.00
N VAL A 30 -13.13 -15.38 -11.28
CA VAL A 30 -12.87 -16.75 -10.88
C VAL A 30 -12.75 -17.54 -12.16
N LEU A 31 -11.71 -18.35 -12.26
CA LEU A 31 -11.51 -19.30 -13.34
C LEU A 31 -11.98 -20.67 -12.89
N GLY A 32 -12.65 -21.41 -13.77
CA GLY A 32 -12.77 -22.84 -13.57
C GLY A 32 -12.97 -23.59 -14.87
N ALA A 33 -12.68 -24.88 -14.79
CA ALA A 33 -12.83 -25.83 -15.87
C ALA A 33 -12.86 -27.25 -15.26
N PRO A 34 -13.51 -28.22 -15.91
CA PRO A 34 -13.38 -29.63 -15.53
C PRO A 34 -11.91 -30.03 -15.35
N ALA A 35 -11.63 -30.92 -14.39
CA ALA A 35 -10.26 -31.35 -14.07
C ALA A 35 -9.51 -31.95 -15.28
N ASP A 36 -10.26 -32.54 -16.22
CA ASP A 36 -9.78 -33.17 -17.44
C ASP A 36 -9.82 -32.24 -18.68
N ALA A 37 -10.25 -30.99 -18.53
CA ALA A 37 -10.33 -30.04 -19.63
C ALA A 37 -8.92 -29.74 -20.20
N PRO A 38 -8.69 -29.94 -21.51
CA PRO A 38 -7.38 -29.78 -22.12
C PRO A 38 -6.93 -28.31 -22.13
N GLY A 39 -5.63 -28.07 -22.12
CA GLY A 39 -5.06 -26.72 -22.33
C GLY A 39 -5.35 -25.70 -21.23
N MET A 40 -5.81 -26.12 -20.05
CA MET A 40 -6.14 -25.21 -18.93
C MET A 40 -4.95 -24.81 -18.06
N ARG A 41 -3.83 -25.55 -18.14
CA ARG A 41 -2.65 -25.35 -17.27
C ARG A 41 -2.11 -23.92 -17.29
N TYR A 42 -2.06 -23.28 -18.45
CA TYR A 42 -1.52 -21.92 -18.60
C TYR A 42 -2.45 -20.88 -17.97
N LEU A 43 -3.76 -20.97 -18.22
CA LEU A 43 -4.77 -20.10 -17.60
C LEU A 43 -4.76 -20.26 -16.07
N ALA A 44 -4.70 -21.49 -15.56
CA ALA A 44 -4.64 -21.76 -14.12
C ALA A 44 -3.36 -21.22 -13.47
N HIS A 45 -2.23 -21.22 -14.18
CA HIS A 45 -0.98 -20.64 -13.68
C HIS A 45 -1.11 -19.12 -13.48
N TYR A 46 -1.56 -18.40 -14.49
CA TYR A 46 -1.75 -16.94 -14.40
C TYR A 46 -2.87 -16.54 -13.44
N ALA A 47 -3.94 -17.34 -13.35
CA ALA A 47 -4.96 -17.13 -12.33
C ALA A 47 -4.34 -17.12 -10.92
N ARG A 48 -3.53 -18.12 -10.59
CA ARG A 48 -2.85 -18.21 -9.28
C ARG A 48 -1.83 -17.09 -9.09
N LEU A 49 -1.07 -16.75 -10.13
CA LEU A 49 -0.10 -15.64 -10.10
C LEU A 49 -0.77 -14.31 -9.75
N HIS A 50 -1.98 -14.08 -10.24
CA HIS A 50 -2.75 -12.87 -10.00
C HIS A 50 -3.74 -12.98 -8.82
N GLY A 51 -3.71 -14.08 -8.06
CA GLY A 51 -4.63 -14.32 -6.94
C GLY A 51 -6.09 -14.54 -7.34
N ALA A 52 -6.39 -14.81 -8.60
CA ALA A 52 -7.72 -15.18 -9.06
C ALA A 52 -8.05 -16.63 -8.63
N PRO A 53 -9.18 -16.88 -7.93
CA PRO A 53 -9.55 -18.23 -7.52
C PRO A 53 -9.72 -19.17 -8.71
N VAL A 54 -9.30 -20.44 -8.53
CA VAL A 54 -9.42 -21.52 -9.50
C VAL A 54 -10.21 -22.67 -8.91
N ALA A 55 -11.20 -23.19 -9.62
CA ALA A 55 -11.96 -24.39 -9.23
C ALA A 55 -12.15 -25.35 -10.40
N ASP A 56 -12.21 -26.64 -10.11
CA ASP A 56 -12.38 -27.71 -11.11
C ASP A 56 -13.85 -28.13 -11.35
N THR A 57 -14.77 -27.51 -10.61
CA THR A 57 -16.21 -27.74 -10.69
C THR A 57 -16.96 -26.43 -10.83
N LEU A 58 -18.13 -26.46 -11.48
CA LEU A 58 -19.00 -25.29 -11.60
C LEU A 58 -19.45 -24.78 -10.21
N ASP A 59 -19.80 -25.70 -9.31
CA ASP A 59 -20.18 -25.36 -7.93
C ASP A 59 -19.02 -24.68 -7.18
N GLY A 60 -17.79 -25.16 -7.35
CA GLY A 60 -16.61 -24.52 -6.79
C GLY A 60 -16.38 -23.11 -7.34
N VAL A 61 -16.61 -22.89 -8.65
CA VAL A 61 -16.53 -21.54 -9.25
C VAL A 61 -17.60 -20.61 -8.67
N LEU A 62 -18.82 -21.10 -8.51
CA LEU A 62 -19.92 -20.34 -7.91
C LEU A 62 -19.61 -19.99 -6.44
N ALA A 63 -19.14 -20.96 -5.66
CA ALA A 63 -18.76 -20.77 -4.26
C ALA A 63 -17.64 -19.74 -4.12
N ALA A 64 -16.58 -19.85 -4.94
CA ALA A 64 -15.50 -18.87 -4.96
C ALA A 64 -15.98 -17.48 -5.41
N GLY A 65 -16.90 -17.41 -6.38
CA GLY A 65 -17.53 -16.16 -6.82
C GLY A 65 -18.32 -15.48 -5.70
N LEU A 66 -19.10 -16.26 -4.95
CA LEU A 66 -19.82 -15.77 -3.77
C LEU A 66 -18.86 -15.34 -2.65
N ALA A 67 -17.74 -16.05 -2.45
CA ALA A 67 -16.71 -15.66 -1.49
C ALA A 67 -16.07 -14.31 -1.84
N LEU A 68 -15.86 -14.00 -3.13
CA LEU A 68 -15.40 -12.67 -3.57
C LEU A 68 -16.41 -11.56 -3.28
N LEU A 69 -17.71 -11.88 -3.27
CA LEU A 69 -18.77 -10.93 -2.91
C LEU A 69 -18.85 -10.69 -1.39
N ARG A 70 -18.26 -11.56 -0.55
CA ARG A 70 -18.23 -11.41 0.91
C ARG A 70 -19.63 -11.06 1.46
N GLY A 71 -19.72 -10.09 2.38
CA GLY A 71 -20.98 -9.54 2.90
C GLY A 71 -21.66 -8.49 2.00
N GLY A 72 -21.16 -8.26 0.79
CA GLY A 72 -21.68 -7.24 -0.12
C GLY A 72 -21.37 -5.80 0.31
N SER A 73 -21.74 -4.84 -0.54
CA SER A 73 -21.80 -3.41 -0.21
C SER A 73 -22.67 -2.72 -1.25
N THR A 74 -23.50 -1.77 -0.82
CA THR A 74 -24.33 -0.98 -1.73
C THR A 74 -23.45 -0.04 -2.54
N ARG A 75 -23.61 -0.09 -3.86
CA ARG A 75 -22.89 0.76 -4.82
C ARG A 75 -23.76 0.96 -6.06
N SER A 76 -23.81 2.17 -6.59
CA SER A 76 -24.64 2.56 -7.73
C SER A 76 -23.81 3.26 -8.80
N GLY A 77 -24.38 3.42 -10.00
CA GLY A 77 -23.70 4.12 -11.09
C GLY A 77 -22.32 3.54 -11.41
N THR A 78 -21.35 4.44 -11.54
CA THR A 78 -19.94 4.19 -11.89
C THR A 78 -19.14 3.56 -10.74
N HIS A 79 -19.59 3.68 -9.50
CA HIS A 79 -18.97 2.98 -8.36
C HIS A 79 -19.00 1.45 -8.53
N ARG A 80 -19.94 0.95 -9.35
CA ARG A 80 -20.02 -0.48 -9.70
C ARG A 80 -18.88 -0.94 -10.60
N GLU A 81 -18.15 -0.01 -11.21
CA GLU A 81 -16.98 -0.33 -12.02
C GLU A 81 -15.75 -0.65 -11.16
N LEU A 82 -15.75 -0.45 -9.85
CA LEU A 82 -14.69 -0.94 -8.96
C LEU A 82 -15.07 -2.31 -8.37
N PRO A 83 -14.23 -3.36 -8.43
CA PRO A 83 -14.48 -4.66 -7.79
C PRO A 83 -14.88 -4.48 -6.34
N LEU A 84 -15.72 -5.34 -5.79
CA LEU A 84 -16.13 -5.21 -4.40
C LEU A 84 -14.95 -5.20 -3.40
N PRO A 85 -13.90 -6.04 -3.56
CA PRO A 85 -12.72 -5.94 -2.69
C PRO A 85 -12.06 -4.56 -2.70
N LEU A 86 -11.94 -3.91 -3.85
CA LEU A 86 -11.42 -2.54 -3.95
C LEU A 86 -12.42 -1.49 -3.49
N TRP A 87 -13.71 -1.69 -3.74
CA TRP A 87 -14.73 -0.78 -3.22
C TRP A 87 -14.73 -0.72 -1.69
N GLN A 88 -14.43 -1.84 -1.03
CA GLN A 88 -14.29 -1.94 0.42
C GLN A 88 -12.90 -1.53 0.94
N ASP A 89 -11.93 -1.30 0.05
CA ASP A 89 -10.57 -0.91 0.41
C ASP A 89 -10.53 0.51 0.98
N GLN A 90 -9.84 0.68 2.12
CA GLN A 90 -9.81 1.94 2.84
C GLN A 90 -9.15 3.08 2.02
N THR A 91 -8.11 2.78 1.25
CA THR A 91 -7.42 3.79 0.43
C THR A 91 -8.30 4.21 -0.75
N VAL A 92 -9.01 3.28 -1.38
CA VAL A 92 -10.02 3.61 -2.41
C VAL A 92 -11.14 4.49 -1.83
N ARG A 93 -11.68 4.12 -0.66
CA ARG A 93 -12.73 4.90 0.01
C ARG A 93 -12.25 6.30 0.36
N THR A 94 -11.03 6.43 0.86
CA THR A 94 -10.41 7.72 1.22
C THR A 94 -10.25 8.61 -0.01
N TRP A 95 -9.70 8.07 -1.10
CA TRP A 95 -9.54 8.80 -2.36
C TRP A 95 -10.87 9.26 -2.94
N LEU A 96 -11.84 8.34 -3.08
CA LEU A 96 -13.17 8.69 -3.61
C LEU A 96 -13.86 9.73 -2.75
N SER A 97 -13.85 9.56 -1.42
CA SER A 97 -14.44 10.52 -0.48
C SER A 97 -13.82 11.91 -0.64
N ALA A 98 -12.50 12.01 -0.82
CA ALA A 98 -11.83 13.28 -1.05
C ALA A 98 -12.28 13.94 -2.37
N GLN A 99 -12.40 13.17 -3.45
CA GLN A 99 -12.91 13.66 -4.73
C GLN A 99 -14.36 14.13 -4.62
N GLU A 100 -15.23 13.32 -4.03
CA GLU A 100 -16.65 13.64 -3.82
C GLU A 100 -16.84 14.87 -2.92
N SER A 101 -16.02 14.99 -1.87
CA SER A 101 -16.03 16.16 -0.97
C SER A 101 -15.58 17.45 -1.67
N ALA A 102 -14.69 17.34 -2.66
CA ALA A 102 -14.33 18.46 -3.54
C ALA A 102 -15.40 18.76 -4.62
N GLY A 103 -16.51 18.01 -4.63
CA GLY A 103 -17.59 18.12 -5.61
C GLY A 103 -17.35 17.33 -6.90
N ASN A 104 -16.20 16.66 -7.04
CA ASN A 104 -15.86 15.86 -8.22
C ASN A 104 -16.68 14.56 -8.26
N ARG A 105 -16.78 13.96 -9.44
CA ARG A 105 -17.56 12.72 -9.64
C ARG A 105 -16.81 11.71 -10.47
N LEU A 106 -16.82 10.45 -10.01
CA LEU A 106 -16.30 9.34 -10.79
C LEU A 106 -17.20 9.08 -12.01
N ARG A 107 -16.65 9.14 -13.22
CA ARG A 107 -17.33 8.89 -14.49
C ARG A 107 -16.97 7.54 -15.10
N SER A 108 -15.79 7.00 -14.83
CA SER A 108 -15.39 5.65 -15.21
C SER A 108 -14.26 5.14 -14.31
N ALA A 109 -14.15 3.81 -14.16
CA ALA A 109 -13.06 3.16 -13.45
C ALA A 109 -12.75 1.77 -14.02
N ARG A 110 -11.61 1.65 -14.69
CA ARG A 110 -11.07 0.36 -15.13
C ARG A 110 -9.88 -0.02 -14.27
N VAL A 111 -10.03 -1.07 -13.47
CA VAL A 111 -8.90 -1.65 -12.73
C VAL A 111 -7.95 -2.27 -13.73
N VAL A 112 -6.71 -1.79 -13.73
CA VAL A 112 -5.66 -2.27 -14.64
C VAL A 112 -4.75 -3.29 -13.98
N TRP A 113 -4.63 -3.23 -12.65
CA TRP A 113 -3.77 -4.13 -11.89
C TRP A 113 -4.16 -4.13 -10.42
N THR A 114 -4.06 -5.29 -9.78
CA THR A 114 -4.04 -5.45 -8.33
C THR A 114 -2.94 -6.41 -7.94
N TRP A 115 -2.32 -6.15 -6.79
CA TRP A 115 -1.39 -7.08 -6.16
C TRP A 115 -1.95 -7.51 -4.81
N PRO A 116 -2.12 -8.82 -4.55
CA PRO A 116 -2.64 -9.30 -3.27
C PRO A 116 -1.60 -9.16 -2.15
N GLY A 117 -2.06 -8.83 -0.95
CA GLY A 117 -1.31 -9.00 0.30
C GLY A 117 -1.48 -10.42 0.87
N GLY A 118 -0.85 -10.69 2.02
CA GLY A 118 -0.87 -12.01 2.66
C GLY A 118 -2.27 -12.55 2.99
N ASP A 119 -3.26 -11.67 3.14
CA ASP A 119 -4.66 -12.00 3.44
C ASP A 119 -5.58 -12.02 2.21
N GLN A 120 -5.01 -12.03 1.00
CA GLN A 120 -5.71 -12.00 -0.29
C GLN A 120 -6.54 -10.72 -0.54
N ARG A 121 -6.40 -9.67 0.30
CA ARG A 121 -6.90 -8.33 -0.04
C ARG A 121 -5.90 -7.63 -0.97
N PRO A 122 -6.34 -6.75 -1.87
CA PRO A 122 -5.42 -5.95 -2.67
C PRO A 122 -4.54 -5.09 -1.76
N PHE A 123 -3.23 -5.35 -1.73
CA PHE A 123 -2.25 -4.51 -1.07
C PHE A 123 -1.83 -3.35 -1.99
N TRP A 124 -1.64 -3.61 -3.27
CA TRP A 124 -1.55 -2.56 -4.29
C TRP A 124 -2.73 -2.64 -5.26
N TRP A 125 -3.15 -1.49 -5.76
CA TRP A 125 -4.13 -1.40 -6.83
C TRP A 125 -3.86 -0.22 -7.74
N ALA A 126 -4.19 -0.38 -9.01
CA ALA A 126 -4.18 0.68 -9.99
C ALA A 126 -5.48 0.67 -10.79
N ALA A 127 -6.08 1.85 -10.94
CA ALA A 127 -7.28 2.04 -11.75
C ALA A 127 -7.09 3.22 -12.70
N HIS A 128 -7.36 2.98 -13.98
CA HIS A 128 -7.53 4.05 -14.95
C HIS A 128 -8.92 4.66 -14.76
N VAL A 129 -8.99 5.96 -14.51
CA VAL A 129 -10.23 6.62 -14.05
C VAL A 129 -10.59 7.81 -14.92
N GLY A 130 -11.89 8.02 -15.07
CA GLY A 130 -12.47 9.27 -15.55
C GLY A 130 -13.08 10.01 -14.37
N VAL A 131 -12.61 11.22 -14.08
CA VAL A 131 -13.14 12.08 -13.02
C VAL A 131 -13.67 13.37 -13.64
N GLU A 132 -14.94 13.67 -13.41
CA GLU A 132 -15.50 14.99 -13.67
C GLU A 132 -15.02 15.95 -12.57
N ILE A 133 -14.34 17.02 -12.98
CA ILE A 133 -13.81 18.04 -12.10
C ILE A 133 -14.83 19.17 -12.04
N ALA A 134 -15.59 19.24 -10.94
CA ALA A 134 -16.74 20.14 -10.85
C ALA A 134 -16.34 21.61 -11.00
N ALA A 135 -15.20 21.99 -10.43
CA ALA A 135 -14.67 23.35 -10.51
C ALA A 135 -14.25 23.77 -11.93
N GLU A 136 -13.95 22.80 -12.81
CA GLU A 136 -13.42 23.06 -14.16
C GLU A 136 -14.43 22.75 -15.28
N GLY A 137 -15.56 22.11 -14.96
CA GLY A 137 -16.58 21.74 -15.95
C GLY A 137 -16.10 20.78 -17.04
N ARG A 138 -15.06 19.97 -16.75
CA ARG A 138 -14.50 18.99 -17.68
C ARG A 138 -14.28 17.63 -17.03
N VAL A 139 -14.06 16.62 -17.85
CA VAL A 139 -13.62 15.29 -17.42
C VAL A 139 -12.12 15.14 -17.63
N LYS A 140 -11.44 14.54 -16.66
CA LYS A 140 -10.06 14.06 -16.78
C LYS A 140 -10.09 12.54 -16.79
N ASP A 141 -9.71 11.93 -17.90
CA ASP A 141 -9.85 10.49 -18.15
C ASP A 141 -8.58 9.82 -18.66
N ASN A 142 -7.43 10.46 -18.46
CA ASN A 142 -6.11 9.99 -18.89
C ASN A 142 -5.17 9.68 -17.72
N GLU A 143 -5.72 9.50 -16.52
CA GLU A 143 -4.94 9.22 -15.31
C GLU A 143 -5.15 7.81 -14.77
N VAL A 144 -4.08 7.30 -14.17
CA VAL A 144 -4.10 6.10 -13.34
C VAL A 144 -3.95 6.54 -11.90
N VAL A 145 -4.88 6.10 -11.05
CA VAL A 145 -4.75 6.22 -9.61
C VAL A 145 -4.13 4.93 -9.09
N LEU A 146 -3.00 5.06 -8.40
CA LEU A 146 -2.30 3.97 -7.71
C LEU A 146 -2.53 4.11 -6.21
N GLY A 147 -2.83 3.01 -5.52
CA GLY A 147 -3.01 3.02 -4.08
C GLY A 147 -2.41 1.79 -3.40
N ARG A 148 -2.12 1.99 -2.11
CA ARG A 148 -1.73 0.98 -1.11
C ARG A 148 -2.27 1.39 0.26
N PRO A 149 -2.19 0.54 1.30
CA PRO A 149 -2.47 0.97 2.67
C PRO A 149 -1.68 2.22 3.06
N ASP A 150 -2.30 3.08 3.87
CA ASP A 150 -1.62 4.20 4.51
C ASP A 150 -0.46 3.70 5.38
N VAL A 151 0.56 4.54 5.54
CA VAL A 151 1.76 4.26 6.34
C VAL A 151 1.70 5.04 7.65
N SER A 152 2.24 4.48 8.73
CA SER A 152 2.55 5.23 9.95
C SER A 152 4.06 5.37 10.08
N ALA A 153 4.56 6.59 10.23
CA ALA A 153 5.98 6.89 10.33
C ALA A 153 6.29 7.63 11.64
N VAL A 154 7.41 7.30 12.28
CA VAL A 154 7.77 7.85 13.59
C VAL A 154 9.12 8.56 13.56
N LEU A 155 9.11 9.86 13.85
CA LEU A 155 10.32 10.59 14.16
C LEU A 155 10.75 10.32 15.60
N ALA A 156 11.76 9.48 15.80
CA ALA A 156 12.49 9.38 17.05
C ALA A 156 13.67 10.36 17.06
N TYR A 157 13.69 11.29 18.01
CA TYR A 157 14.65 12.40 18.00
C TYR A 157 15.07 12.84 19.40
N LEU A 158 16.26 13.42 19.52
CA LEU A 158 16.73 14.12 20.71
C LEU A 158 16.98 15.59 20.34
N PRO A 159 16.30 16.57 20.98
CA PRO A 159 16.55 17.99 20.73
C PRO A 159 18.00 18.37 20.98
N GLY A 160 18.57 19.18 20.10
CA GLY A 160 19.80 19.93 20.37
C GLY A 160 19.49 21.36 20.81
N ASP A 161 20.52 22.15 21.09
CA ASP A 161 20.38 23.58 21.44
C ASP A 161 19.71 24.39 20.31
N THR A 162 19.86 23.93 19.07
CA THR A 162 19.21 24.46 17.88
C THR A 162 18.51 23.35 17.10
N LEU A 163 17.55 23.73 16.25
CA LEU A 163 16.89 22.80 15.34
C LEU A 163 17.92 22.01 14.50
N ALA A 164 18.95 22.70 13.99
CA ALA A 164 20.04 22.13 13.21
C ALA A 164 20.78 20.99 13.94
N GLN A 165 20.92 21.09 15.27
CA GLN A 165 21.63 20.12 16.11
C GLN A 165 20.72 19.00 16.64
N THR A 166 19.42 19.01 16.30
CA THR A 166 18.51 17.93 16.70
C THR A 166 19.00 16.61 16.10
N ARG A 167 19.26 15.63 16.98
CA ARG A 167 19.69 14.29 16.59
C ARG A 167 18.47 13.46 16.22
N ILE A 168 18.58 12.71 15.14
CA ILE A 168 17.47 11.98 14.51
C ILE A 168 17.92 10.54 14.29
N VAL A 169 17.01 9.62 14.59
CA VAL A 169 17.15 8.19 14.27
C VAL A 169 16.41 7.93 12.96
N LEU A 170 17.13 7.39 11.99
CA LEU A 170 16.59 6.85 10.75
C LEU A 170 16.77 5.33 10.70
N VAL A 171 16.09 4.71 9.74
CA VAL A 171 16.33 3.34 9.32
C VAL A 171 16.78 3.33 7.87
N ARG A 172 17.78 2.49 7.59
CA ARG A 172 18.27 2.20 6.26
C ARG A 172 17.81 0.82 5.83
N GLU A 173 17.15 0.73 4.69
CA GLU A 173 16.56 -0.51 4.18
C GLU A 173 16.71 -0.63 2.67
N PHE A 174 16.97 -1.84 2.18
CA PHE A 174 16.96 -2.07 0.73
C PHE A 174 15.53 -1.99 0.21
N ARG A 175 15.30 -1.08 -0.74
CA ARG A 175 14.06 -1.06 -1.52
C ARG A 175 14.41 -1.09 -3.00
N SER A 176 13.76 -1.98 -3.76
CA SER A 176 13.98 -2.11 -5.20
C SER A 176 13.71 -0.82 -6.01
N SER A 177 13.01 0.15 -5.42
CA SER A 177 12.74 1.47 -5.97
C SER A 177 13.79 2.53 -5.62
N ALA A 178 14.77 2.23 -4.75
CA ALA A 178 15.78 3.17 -4.34
C ALA A 178 16.63 3.63 -5.53
N VAL A 179 16.82 4.95 -5.63
CA VAL A 179 17.70 5.59 -6.62
C VAL A 179 18.76 6.43 -5.89
N THR A 180 19.19 5.92 -4.75
CA THR A 180 20.28 6.47 -3.92
C THR A 180 21.62 5.91 -4.37
N THR A 181 22.71 6.48 -3.87
CA THR A 181 24.06 6.08 -4.27
C THR A 181 24.43 4.67 -3.81
N ASP A 182 23.79 4.17 -2.75
CA ASP A 182 24.08 2.85 -2.17
C ASP A 182 22.97 1.81 -2.45
N GLY A 183 21.84 2.23 -3.02
CA GLY A 183 20.68 1.37 -3.33
C GLY A 183 19.73 1.12 -2.15
N TYR A 184 19.83 1.90 -1.08
CA TYR A 184 18.97 1.81 0.11
C TYR A 184 18.15 3.10 0.28
N VAL A 185 16.98 3.00 0.89
CA VAL A 185 16.25 4.18 1.35
C VAL A 185 16.67 4.51 2.78
N HIS A 186 16.66 5.80 3.10
CA HIS A 186 17.01 6.35 4.41
C HIS A 186 15.80 7.11 4.95
N GLU A 187 14.97 6.43 5.74
CA GLU A 187 13.63 6.90 6.09
C GLU A 187 13.39 6.88 7.60
N LEU A 188 12.28 7.47 8.03
CA LEU A 188 11.79 7.29 9.40
C LEU A 188 11.32 5.85 9.59
N PRO A 189 11.49 5.24 10.78
CA PRO A 189 10.90 3.95 11.04
C PRO A 189 9.38 3.99 10.84
N GLY A 190 8.85 3.02 10.12
CA GLY A 190 7.45 3.04 9.72
C GLY A 190 7.05 2.05 8.65
N GLY A 191 5.77 1.74 8.65
CA GLY A 191 5.21 0.75 7.76
C GLY A 191 3.69 0.80 7.73
N SER A 192 3.09 -0.26 7.19
CA SER A 192 1.64 -0.38 7.09
C SER A 192 1.23 -1.75 7.57
N GLN A 193 0.25 -1.80 8.48
CA GLN A 193 -0.34 -3.06 8.94
C GLN A 193 -1.79 -3.18 8.47
N PRO A 194 -2.08 -3.99 7.45
CA PRO A 194 -3.44 -4.23 6.98
C PRO A 194 -4.35 -4.74 8.10
N GLY A 195 -5.48 -4.06 8.33
CA GLY A 195 -6.48 -4.46 9.32
C GLY A 195 -6.32 -3.83 10.71
N THR A 196 -5.22 -3.15 10.98
CA THR A 196 -5.09 -2.29 12.16
C THR A 196 -5.88 -0.99 11.93
N ALA A 197 -6.87 -0.74 12.78
CA ALA A 197 -7.73 0.45 12.66
C ALA A 197 -7.07 1.72 13.21
N ASP A 198 -6.07 1.58 14.09
CA ASP A 198 -5.40 2.68 14.77
C ASP A 198 -3.96 2.88 14.26
N PRO A 199 -3.68 3.94 13.48
CA PRO A 199 -2.33 4.28 13.02
C PRO A 199 -1.30 4.43 14.15
N ARG A 200 -1.73 4.80 15.37
CA ARG A 200 -0.84 4.89 16.54
C ARG A 200 -0.30 3.51 16.94
N GLN A 201 -1.11 2.46 16.83
CA GLN A 201 -0.66 1.10 17.15
C GLN A 201 0.35 0.61 16.12
N THR A 202 0.09 0.87 14.83
CA THR A 202 1.07 0.60 13.76
C THR A 202 2.37 1.36 14.02
N ALA A 203 2.32 2.67 14.27
CA ALA A 203 3.50 3.47 14.57
C ALA A 203 4.39 2.89 15.70
N LEU A 204 3.77 2.42 16.79
CA LEU A 204 4.51 1.82 17.92
C LEU A 204 5.09 0.45 17.57
N ALA A 205 4.35 -0.37 16.81
CA ALA A 205 4.81 -1.68 16.39
C ALA A 205 6.01 -1.57 15.45
N GLU A 206 5.91 -0.73 14.41
CA GLU A 206 6.98 -0.50 13.42
C GLU A 206 8.22 0.11 14.10
N LEU A 207 8.04 1.07 15.01
CA LEU A 207 9.17 1.63 15.77
C LEU A 207 9.90 0.54 16.55
N ALA A 208 9.18 -0.32 17.27
CA ALA A 208 9.78 -1.39 18.06
C ALA A 208 10.44 -2.45 17.17
N GLU A 209 9.82 -2.79 16.05
CA GLU A 209 10.30 -3.81 15.12
C GLU A 209 11.57 -3.37 14.39
N GLU A 210 11.63 -2.13 13.91
CA GLU A 210 12.72 -1.65 13.05
C GLU A 210 13.88 -1.01 13.83
N THR A 211 13.67 -0.67 15.11
CA THR A 211 14.70 -0.01 15.94
C THR A 211 14.96 -0.69 17.29
N GLY A 212 14.11 -1.64 17.69
CA GLY A 212 14.13 -2.20 19.05
C GLY A 212 13.61 -1.24 20.14
N LEU A 213 13.28 0.02 19.79
CA LEU A 213 12.84 1.02 20.76
C LEU A 213 11.39 0.79 21.18
N HIS A 214 11.20 0.56 22.48
CA HIS A 214 9.87 0.47 23.09
C HIS A 214 9.60 1.73 23.91
N VAL A 215 8.51 2.44 23.59
CA VAL A 215 8.12 3.68 24.29
C VAL A 215 6.70 3.58 24.84
N ASP A 216 6.44 4.33 25.91
CA ASP A 216 5.08 4.53 26.41
C ASP A 216 4.21 5.18 25.30
N PRO A 217 3.06 4.60 24.93
CA PRO A 217 2.13 5.18 23.95
C PRO A 217 1.76 6.65 24.23
N ALA A 218 1.79 7.09 25.48
CA ALA A 218 1.50 8.48 25.88
C ALA A 218 2.57 9.48 25.42
N ARG A 219 3.80 9.02 25.14
CA ARG A 219 4.90 9.86 24.61
C ARG A 219 4.83 10.07 23.10
N LEU A 220 3.94 9.35 22.41
CA LEU A 220 3.80 9.48 20.97
C LEU A 220 2.90 10.69 20.62
N HIS A 221 3.47 11.67 19.94
CA HIS A 221 2.77 12.87 19.47
C HIS A 221 2.36 12.72 18.01
N SER A 222 1.14 13.09 17.65
CA SER A 222 0.65 13.05 16.25
C SER A 222 0.78 14.41 15.58
N HIS A 223 1.22 14.40 14.32
CA HIS A 223 1.42 15.59 13.48
C HIS A 223 0.47 15.66 12.29
N GLY A 224 -0.54 14.79 12.26
CA GLY A 224 -1.55 14.72 11.20
C GLY A 224 -1.20 13.73 10.07
N VAL A 225 -1.94 13.85 8.96
CA VAL A 225 -1.88 12.91 7.84
C VAL A 225 -1.80 13.63 6.50
N ARG A 226 -0.88 13.21 5.61
CA ARG A 226 -0.68 13.81 4.28
C ARG A 226 -0.24 12.78 3.23
N GLN A 227 -0.47 13.07 1.95
CA GLN A 227 0.09 12.25 0.87
C GLN A 227 1.60 12.54 0.72
N PRO A 228 2.45 11.52 0.56
CA PRO A 228 3.89 11.72 0.33
C PRO A 228 4.19 12.19 -1.09
N ALA A 229 3.50 11.62 -2.09
CA ALA A 229 3.65 11.97 -3.50
C ALA A 229 2.28 11.98 -4.19
N ALA A 230 1.57 13.12 -4.11
CA ALA A 230 0.14 13.22 -4.47
C ALA A 230 -0.17 12.90 -5.95
N THR A 231 0.79 13.06 -6.86
CA THR A 231 0.64 12.73 -8.29
C THR A 231 0.99 11.28 -8.62
N VAL A 232 1.53 10.53 -7.66
CA VAL A 232 1.96 9.14 -7.85
C VAL A 232 1.00 8.17 -7.16
N SER A 233 0.65 8.43 -5.90
CA SER A 233 -0.20 7.52 -5.14
C SER A 233 -1.19 8.20 -4.20
N ALA A 234 -2.35 7.56 -4.06
CA ALA A 234 -3.44 7.97 -3.19
C ALA A 234 -3.22 7.67 -1.70
N HIS A 235 -2.21 6.86 -1.35
CA HIS A 235 -1.92 6.55 0.06
C HIS A 235 -1.40 7.79 0.81
N ARG A 236 -1.54 7.76 2.13
CA ARG A 236 -1.11 8.83 3.03
C ARG A 236 -0.17 8.29 4.10
N ILE A 237 0.58 9.21 4.70
CA ILE A 237 1.45 8.95 5.85
C ILE A 237 0.83 9.62 7.08
N HIS A 238 0.60 8.83 8.13
CA HIS A 238 0.28 9.28 9.48
C HIS A 238 1.60 9.53 10.21
N LEU A 239 1.89 10.80 10.49
CA LEU A 239 3.16 11.20 11.07
C LEU A 239 3.06 11.29 12.59
N PHE A 240 4.01 10.64 13.25
CA PHE A 240 4.19 10.70 14.69
C PHE A 240 5.61 11.12 15.06
N SER A 241 5.81 11.55 16.30
CA SER A 241 7.15 11.72 16.86
C SER A 241 7.21 11.28 18.31
N VAL A 242 8.41 10.89 18.73
CA VAL A 242 8.75 10.65 20.13
C VAL A 242 10.07 11.33 20.46
N GLN A 243 10.07 12.11 21.54
CA GLN A 243 11.30 12.67 22.09
C GLN A 243 12.04 11.60 22.87
N LEU A 244 13.30 11.36 22.49
CA LEU A 244 14.22 10.47 23.19
C LEU A 244 14.86 11.20 24.37
N THR A 245 15.24 10.40 25.35
CA THR A 245 16.21 10.78 26.37
C THR A 245 17.63 10.49 25.87
N GLU A 246 18.63 11.14 26.47
CA GLU A 246 20.05 10.85 26.21
C GLU A 246 20.37 9.35 26.42
N ALA A 247 19.79 8.74 27.47
CA ALA A 247 20.00 7.33 27.78
C ALA A 247 19.40 6.40 26.71
N GLU A 248 18.22 6.72 26.18
CA GLU A 248 17.60 5.95 25.10
C GLU A 248 18.42 6.05 23.81
N LEU A 249 18.87 7.26 23.45
CA LEU A 249 19.69 7.44 22.26
C LEU A 249 21.03 6.68 22.37
N ALA A 250 21.72 6.80 23.51
CA ALA A 250 22.96 6.07 23.76
C ALA A 250 22.76 4.54 23.74
N ALA A 251 21.62 4.04 24.22
CA ALA A 251 21.29 2.62 24.16
C ALA A 251 21.10 2.15 22.72
N LEU A 252 20.46 2.95 21.85
CA LEU A 252 20.32 2.64 20.43
C LEU A 252 21.69 2.63 19.71
N GLU A 253 22.57 3.59 20.01
CA GLU A 253 23.90 3.69 19.39
C GLU A 253 24.83 2.53 19.76
N THR A 254 24.63 1.92 20.94
CA THR A 254 25.48 0.83 21.44
C THR A 254 24.84 -0.55 21.29
N GLY A 255 23.54 -0.60 21.01
CA GLY A 255 22.77 -1.83 20.85
C GLY A 255 22.97 -2.53 19.51
N PRO A 256 22.18 -3.58 19.24
CA PRO A 256 22.08 -4.16 17.91
C PRO A 256 21.73 -3.07 16.89
N GLN A 257 22.45 -3.04 15.77
CA GLN A 257 22.22 -2.04 14.72
C GLN A 257 21.30 -2.53 13.63
N SER A 258 20.98 -3.84 13.58
CA SER A 258 20.13 -4.44 12.58
C SER A 258 18.88 -5.04 13.21
N HIS A 259 17.73 -4.75 12.63
CA HIS A 259 16.41 -5.17 13.10
C HIS A 259 15.52 -5.60 11.92
N GLY A 260 14.25 -5.87 12.18
CA GLY A 260 13.28 -6.42 11.22
C GLY A 260 13.07 -7.93 11.32
N VAL A 261 12.08 -8.44 10.57
CA VAL A 261 11.71 -9.85 10.56
C VAL A 261 12.34 -10.55 9.36
N THR A 262 13.46 -11.25 9.59
CA THR A 262 14.21 -11.96 8.53
C THR A 262 13.33 -12.94 7.74
N ALA A 263 12.32 -13.54 8.38
CA ALA A 263 11.39 -14.47 7.73
C ALA A 263 10.53 -13.79 6.64
N ASP A 264 10.29 -12.48 6.79
CA ASP A 264 9.51 -11.67 5.86
C ASP A 264 10.40 -10.91 4.86
N GLY A 265 11.72 -11.15 4.92
CA GLY A 265 12.72 -10.53 4.05
C GLY A 265 13.04 -9.08 4.40
N GLU A 266 12.52 -8.57 5.51
CA GLU A 266 12.74 -7.20 5.99
C GLU A 266 13.96 -7.16 6.90
N SER A 267 14.86 -6.22 6.62
CA SER A 267 16.09 -6.00 7.38
C SER A 267 16.42 -4.51 7.35
N THR A 268 16.24 -3.86 8.48
CA THR A 268 16.59 -2.45 8.67
C THR A 268 17.92 -2.32 9.39
N THR A 269 18.65 -1.24 9.12
CA THR A 269 19.85 -0.85 9.88
C THR A 269 19.64 0.55 10.46
N LEU A 270 19.96 0.74 11.73
CA LEU A 270 19.85 2.04 12.40
C LEU A 270 20.87 3.03 11.84
N GLU A 271 20.42 4.27 11.66
CA GLU A 271 21.28 5.39 11.32
C GLU A 271 21.01 6.59 12.23
N PHE A 272 22.07 7.30 12.59
CA PHE A 272 22.01 8.45 13.48
C PHE A 272 22.59 9.66 12.77
N THR A 273 21.82 10.73 12.74
CA THR A 273 22.20 11.95 12.02
C THR A 273 21.67 13.19 12.73
N THR A 274 21.95 14.36 12.17
CA THR A 274 21.41 15.63 12.66
C THR A 274 20.51 16.24 11.60
N TYR A 275 19.56 17.08 12.02
CA TYR A 275 18.70 17.78 11.08
C TYR A 275 19.50 18.58 10.03
N ALA A 276 20.61 19.22 10.42
CA ALA A 276 21.46 19.93 9.47
C ALA A 276 22.13 19.01 8.44
N ALA A 277 22.63 17.85 8.87
CA ALA A 277 23.27 16.89 7.97
C ALA A 277 22.28 16.34 6.93
N LEU A 278 21.07 16.00 7.36
CA LEU A 278 19.98 15.52 6.48
C LEU A 278 19.68 16.45 5.32
N LEU A 279 19.71 17.77 5.55
CA LEU A 279 19.41 18.76 4.50
C LEU A 279 20.45 18.79 3.38
N THR A 280 21.63 18.21 3.62
CA THR A 280 22.73 18.15 2.66
C THR A 280 23.01 16.74 2.15
N ASP A 281 22.31 15.73 2.68
CA ASP A 281 22.47 14.35 2.30
C ASP A 281 21.67 14.06 1.01
N PRO A 282 22.32 13.68 -0.11
CA PRO A 282 21.63 13.41 -1.36
C PRO A 282 20.82 12.11 -1.35
N ASP A 283 21.05 11.21 -0.39
CA ASP A 283 20.42 9.89 -0.33
C ASP A 283 19.15 9.89 0.56
N VAL A 284 18.89 10.97 1.29
CA VAL A 284 17.64 11.17 2.02
C VAL A 284 16.62 11.86 1.12
N ASP A 285 15.47 11.21 0.92
CA ASP A 285 14.46 11.75 0.02
C ASP A 285 13.73 12.98 0.59
N TRP A 286 13.09 13.72 -0.32
CA TRP A 286 12.30 14.91 0.03
C TRP A 286 11.10 14.60 0.94
N THR A 287 10.55 13.39 0.88
CA THR A 287 9.43 12.97 1.72
C THR A 287 9.89 12.89 3.17
N THR A 288 10.98 12.19 3.44
CA THR A 288 11.60 12.03 4.76
C THR A 288 12.00 13.38 5.33
N ILE A 289 12.68 14.22 4.55
CA ILE A 289 13.00 15.61 4.97
C ILE A 289 11.72 16.35 5.34
N GLY A 290 10.69 16.31 4.48
CA GLY A 290 9.42 17.00 4.72
C GLY A 290 8.67 16.51 5.97
N LEU A 291 8.67 15.21 6.24
CA LEU A 291 8.09 14.62 7.44
C LEU A 291 8.82 15.10 8.70
N ILE A 292 10.15 15.06 8.68
CA ILE A 292 10.98 15.51 9.80
C ILE A 292 10.75 17.00 10.06
N THR A 293 10.83 17.83 9.02
CA THR A 293 10.58 19.28 9.14
C THR A 293 9.18 19.55 9.71
N ALA A 294 8.15 18.85 9.25
CA ALA A 294 6.79 19.03 9.75
C ALA A 294 6.67 18.70 11.24
N ALA A 295 7.27 17.58 11.70
CA ALA A 295 7.24 17.19 13.11
C ALA A 295 8.07 18.09 14.04
N LEU A 296 9.20 18.62 13.55
CA LEU A 296 10.07 19.49 14.35
C LEU A 296 9.55 20.93 14.45
N THR A 297 8.85 21.43 13.42
CA THR A 297 8.35 22.82 13.36
C THR A 297 6.94 23.01 13.91
N ALA A 298 6.18 21.93 14.14
CA ALA A 298 4.86 21.97 14.77
C ALA A 298 4.88 22.15 16.30
N ARG A 299 6.06 22.45 16.87
CA ARG A 299 6.27 22.63 18.31
C ARG A 299 6.12 24.07 18.76
#